data_AF-A0A2V8A1L1-F1
#
_entry.id   AF-A0A2V8A1L1-F1
#
_cell.length_a   1.000
_cell.length_b   1.000
_cell.length_c   1.000
_cell.angle_alpha   90.00
_cell.angle_beta   90.00
_cell.angle_gamma   90.00
#
_symmetry.space_group_name_H-M   'P 1'
#
loop_
_entity.id
_entity.type
_entity.pdbx_description
1 polymer ?
#
loop_
_entity_poly.entity_id
_entity_poly.type
_entity_poly.pdbx_seq_one_letter_code
_entity_poly.pdbx_strand_id
1 'polypeptide(L)'
;MLDEAMRAGVKAESLRAAGEDYFHDMDYNLVEGRRSTFTPQQIEGRNTWLVWTGGNDTLWDRLTIDSIGTFDLLKTISSHPDQPNSPYGAGYGRHNRWRYLGLVNEPCFKEATGPDPNRFGLWLDARDPSCPSDPFADATKYPGVKIGARGKTVPVGSYYGEPAGIVGLRLLPNPNFDEQARQRWNSERFYNDPSYYFDSKLVRPYRVGMSCAFCHVGPNPIKPPDDPENPKWENLSSNVGAQYFWWDRVFNWRGEKNESSIFYQALHVSRPGTLDTSLVSTDNINNPRSMNAVYNLMPRMLEAKKWGR
;
A
#
# COMPACT_ATOMS: atom_id res chain seq x y z
N MET A 1 7.10 -23.39 -0.12
CA MET A 1 7.44 -22.29 -1.07
C MET A 1 8.40 -21.35 -0.34
N LEU A 2 9.49 -20.91 -0.96
CA LEU A 2 10.41 -19.93 -0.36
C LEU A 2 10.05 -18.53 -0.86
N ASP A 3 10.12 -17.52 0.01
CA ASP A 3 9.94 -16.11 -0.39
C ASP A 3 11.13 -15.59 -1.25
N GLU A 4 10.99 -14.39 -1.82
CA GLU A 4 12.01 -13.79 -2.69
C GLU A 4 13.35 -13.55 -1.99
N ALA A 5 13.35 -13.17 -0.70
CA ALA A 5 14.56 -12.94 0.08
C ALA A 5 15.31 -14.26 0.32
N MET A 6 14.60 -15.30 0.76
CA MET A 6 15.15 -16.64 0.95
C MET A 6 15.70 -17.22 -0.35
N ARG A 7 14.99 -17.04 -1.48
CA ARG A 7 15.45 -17.47 -2.81
C ARG A 7 16.73 -16.74 -3.25
N ALA A 8 16.92 -15.51 -2.82
CA ALA A 8 18.12 -14.73 -3.07
C ALA A 8 19.23 -14.96 -2.03
N GLY A 9 19.02 -15.85 -1.04
CA GLY A 9 19.99 -16.12 0.02
C GLY A 9 20.13 -14.98 1.04
N VAL A 10 19.18 -14.05 1.09
CA VAL A 10 19.14 -12.96 2.07
C VAL A 10 18.72 -13.53 3.42
N LYS A 11 19.52 -13.26 4.46
CA LYS A 11 19.25 -13.74 5.82
C LYS A 11 18.42 -12.72 6.61
N ALA A 12 17.58 -13.18 7.53
CA ALA A 12 16.71 -12.33 8.33
C ALA A 12 17.49 -11.25 9.10
N GLU A 13 18.70 -11.57 9.59
CA GLU A 13 19.53 -10.64 10.37
C GLU A 13 20.08 -9.46 9.53
N SER A 14 20.01 -9.56 8.21
CA SER A 14 20.37 -8.46 7.30
C SER A 14 19.22 -7.47 7.06
N LEU A 15 17.98 -7.86 7.38
CA LEU A 15 16.78 -7.03 7.29
C LEU A 15 16.51 -6.40 8.67
N ARG A 16 17.26 -5.34 8.96
CA ARG A 16 17.24 -4.65 10.26
C ARG A 16 16.02 -3.73 10.39
N ALA A 17 15.47 -3.67 11.59
CA ALA A 17 14.44 -2.69 11.93
C ALA A 17 15.01 -1.26 11.80
N ALA A 18 14.18 -0.34 11.33
CA ALA A 18 14.56 1.06 11.15
C ALA A 18 14.41 1.84 12.46
N GLY A 19 15.47 2.54 12.88
CA GLY A 19 15.54 3.21 14.19
C GLY A 19 15.34 4.73 14.14
N GLU A 20 15.04 5.29 12.97
CA GLU A 20 14.85 6.73 12.79
C GLU A 20 13.56 7.18 13.44
N ASP A 21 13.65 8.23 14.27
CA ASP A 21 12.48 8.78 14.93
C ASP A 21 11.65 9.70 14.03
N TYR A 22 11.38 9.25 12.79
CA TYR A 22 10.75 10.04 11.74
C TYR A 22 9.28 10.35 12.02
N PHE A 23 8.57 9.43 12.66
CA PHE A 23 7.12 9.51 12.88
C PHE A 23 6.73 9.99 14.29
N HIS A 24 7.65 10.57 15.06
CA HIS A 24 7.39 11.01 16.44
C HIS A 24 6.18 11.93 16.55
N ASP A 25 5.92 12.74 15.52
CA ASP A 25 4.75 13.61 15.45
C ASP A 25 3.42 12.88 15.49
N MET A 26 3.33 11.58 15.17
CA MET A 26 2.09 10.81 15.37
C MET A 26 1.92 10.29 16.81
N ASP A 27 2.95 10.35 17.65
CA ASP A 27 2.96 9.79 19.00
C ASP A 27 2.36 10.77 20.02
N TYR A 28 1.14 11.24 19.77
CA TYR A 28 0.38 12.11 20.69
C TYR A 28 -0.37 11.33 21.78
N ASN A 29 -0.18 10.02 21.89
CA ASN A 29 -0.77 9.23 22.97
C ASN A 29 -0.29 9.77 24.33
N LEU A 30 -1.25 10.29 25.12
CA LEU A 30 -1.00 10.74 26.47
C LEU A 30 -1.11 9.56 27.43
N VAL A 31 0.01 9.14 28.01
CA VAL A 31 0.04 8.19 29.12
C VAL A 31 0.21 8.99 30.39
N GLU A 32 -0.77 8.92 31.29
CA GLU A 32 -0.79 9.68 32.55
C GLU A 32 -0.64 11.21 32.35
N GLY A 33 -1.24 11.74 31.27
CA GLY A 33 -1.20 13.17 30.95
C GLY A 33 0.14 13.66 30.37
N ARG A 34 1.06 12.76 30.02
CA ARG A 34 2.34 13.09 29.37
C ARG A 34 2.44 12.43 28.01
N ARG A 35 3.04 13.13 27.04
CA ARG A 35 3.45 12.53 25.77
C ARG A 35 4.55 11.51 26.06
N SER A 36 4.36 10.27 25.62
CA SER A 36 5.39 9.24 25.79
C SER A 36 6.59 9.53 24.89
N THR A 37 7.79 9.51 25.47
CA THR A 37 9.04 9.42 24.70
C THR A 37 9.33 7.96 24.46
N PHE A 38 9.46 7.55 23.19
CA PHE A 38 9.69 6.16 22.85
C PHE A 38 11.16 5.76 23.04
N THR A 39 11.38 4.55 23.52
CA THR A 39 12.71 3.92 23.51
C THR A 39 13.12 3.57 22.07
N PRO A 40 14.41 3.32 21.79
CA PRO A 40 14.85 2.89 20.46
C PRO A 40 14.08 1.66 19.92
N GLN A 41 13.79 0.67 20.77
CA GLN A 41 13.04 -0.52 20.37
C GLN A 41 11.57 -0.21 20.07
N GLN A 42 10.97 0.76 20.77
CA GLN A 42 9.61 1.22 20.49
C GLN A 42 9.55 1.99 19.16
N ILE A 43 10.57 2.79 18.85
CA ILE A 43 10.72 3.45 17.55
C ILE A 43 10.84 2.41 16.43
N GLU A 44 11.67 1.39 16.59
CA GLU A 44 11.81 0.28 15.64
C GLU A 44 10.48 -0.46 15.42
N GLY A 45 9.74 -0.76 16.48
CA GLY A 45 8.41 -1.37 16.40
C GLY A 45 7.40 -0.49 15.68
N ARG A 46 7.35 0.82 16.01
CA ARG A 46 6.50 1.80 15.34
C ARG A 46 6.83 1.92 13.86
N ASN A 47 8.10 2.01 13.50
CA ASN A 47 8.53 2.09 12.10
C ASN A 47 8.17 0.80 11.34
N THR A 48 8.37 -0.36 11.96
CA THR A 48 7.95 -1.64 11.38
C THR A 48 6.43 -1.65 11.10
N TRP A 49 5.61 -1.24 12.07
CA TRP A 49 4.17 -1.10 11.91
C TRP A 49 3.79 -0.16 10.74
N LEU A 50 4.53 0.95 10.60
CA LEU A 50 4.18 2.00 9.66
C LEU A 50 4.66 1.77 8.23
N VAL A 51 5.83 1.15 8.02
CA VAL A 51 6.44 1.08 6.68
C VAL A 51 6.87 -0.31 6.23
N TRP A 52 6.92 -1.31 7.13
CA TRP A 52 7.32 -2.66 6.71
C TRP A 52 6.18 -3.37 6.00
N THR A 53 6.42 -3.76 4.75
CA THR A 53 5.44 -4.49 3.93
C THR A 53 5.68 -6.01 3.94
N GLY A 54 6.82 -6.47 4.45
CA GLY A 54 7.17 -7.89 4.54
C GLY A 54 7.15 -8.63 3.20
N GLY A 55 7.38 -7.94 2.08
CA GLY A 55 7.34 -8.55 0.75
C GLY A 55 5.94 -8.90 0.23
N ASN A 56 4.89 -8.37 0.88
CA ASN A 56 3.50 -8.62 0.46
C ASN A 56 3.14 -7.94 -0.88
N ASP A 57 4.03 -7.14 -1.47
CA ASP A 57 3.92 -6.62 -2.82
C ASP A 57 3.75 -7.75 -3.85
N THR A 58 4.33 -8.93 -3.57
CA THR A 58 4.13 -10.14 -4.38
C THR A 58 2.67 -10.62 -4.35
N LEU A 59 2.01 -10.57 -3.19
CA LEU A 59 0.61 -10.95 -3.05
C LEU A 59 -0.28 -9.98 -3.83
N TRP A 60 -0.08 -8.67 -3.65
CA TRP A 60 -0.89 -7.65 -4.30
C TRP A 60 -0.71 -7.63 -5.84
N ASP A 61 0.51 -7.85 -6.33
CA ASP A 61 0.77 -8.03 -7.76
C ASP A 61 0.06 -9.30 -8.30
N ARG A 62 0.06 -10.39 -7.53
CA ARG A 62 -0.66 -11.61 -7.91
C ARG A 62 -2.17 -11.42 -7.97
N LEU A 63 -2.76 -10.76 -6.97
CA LEU A 63 -4.20 -10.45 -6.95
C LEU A 63 -4.61 -9.56 -8.12
N THR A 64 -3.71 -8.70 -8.58
CA THR A 64 -3.95 -7.89 -9.79
C THR A 64 -4.10 -8.76 -11.03
N ILE A 65 -3.30 -9.83 -11.16
CA ILE A 65 -3.40 -10.79 -12.27
C ILE A 65 -4.67 -11.64 -12.13
N ASP A 66 -4.92 -12.17 -10.93
CA ASP A 66 -6.04 -13.11 -10.67
C ASP A 66 -7.42 -12.42 -10.76
N SER A 67 -7.49 -11.12 -10.51
CA SER A 67 -8.70 -10.30 -10.68
C SER A 67 -8.88 -9.73 -12.10
N ILE A 68 -8.04 -10.16 -13.05
CA ILE A 68 -8.03 -9.68 -14.44
C ILE A 68 -7.90 -8.13 -14.45
N GLY A 69 -7.03 -7.59 -13.61
CA GLY A 69 -6.77 -6.15 -13.48
C GLY A 69 -7.93 -5.32 -12.91
N THR A 70 -8.98 -5.93 -12.36
CA THR A 70 -10.04 -5.20 -11.65
C THR A 70 -9.49 -4.59 -10.36
N PHE A 71 -8.71 -5.37 -9.61
CA PHE A 71 -7.86 -4.88 -8.55
C PHE A 71 -6.50 -4.50 -9.15
N ASP A 72 -6.00 -3.29 -8.88
CA ASP A 72 -4.66 -2.87 -9.29
C ASP A 72 -4.22 -1.67 -8.42
N LEU A 73 -3.41 -1.91 -7.39
CA LEU A 73 -2.97 -0.84 -6.49
C LEU A 73 -2.13 0.23 -7.20
N LEU A 74 -1.40 -0.11 -8.27
CA LEU A 74 -0.61 0.88 -9.01
C LEU A 74 -1.53 1.88 -9.73
N LYS A 75 -2.70 1.41 -10.16
CA LYS A 75 -3.79 2.29 -10.61
C LYS A 75 -4.45 3.00 -9.43
N THR A 76 -4.66 2.33 -8.30
CA THR A 76 -5.30 2.94 -7.12
C THR A 76 -4.54 4.17 -6.61
N ILE A 77 -3.21 4.12 -6.56
CA ILE A 77 -2.38 5.22 -6.02
C ILE A 77 -2.17 6.38 -7.00
N SER A 78 -2.58 6.24 -8.26
CA SER A 78 -2.28 7.22 -9.28
C SER A 78 -3.20 8.44 -9.21
N SER A 79 -2.66 9.60 -9.60
CA SER A 79 -3.39 10.86 -9.77
C SER A 79 -3.57 11.22 -11.25
N HIS A 80 -3.69 10.20 -12.12
CA HIS A 80 -3.95 10.43 -13.54
C HIS A 80 -5.32 11.12 -13.70
N PRO A 81 -5.42 12.22 -14.46
CA PRO A 81 -6.64 13.01 -14.57
C PRO A 81 -7.78 12.19 -15.16
N ASP A 82 -8.99 12.44 -14.68
CA ASP A 82 -10.21 11.96 -15.33
C ASP A 82 -10.42 12.76 -16.62
N GLN A 83 -10.30 12.09 -17.77
CA GLN A 83 -10.62 12.69 -19.06
C GLN A 83 -11.99 12.21 -19.54
N PRO A 84 -12.78 13.06 -20.24
CA PRO A 84 -14.01 12.61 -20.88
C PRO A 84 -13.73 11.37 -21.75
N ASN A 85 -14.47 10.28 -21.49
CA ASN A 85 -14.34 8.99 -22.18
C ASN A 85 -13.00 8.24 -21.95
N SER A 86 -12.15 8.65 -21.00
CA SER A 86 -10.96 7.87 -20.64
C SER A 86 -11.36 6.54 -19.99
N PRO A 87 -10.85 5.39 -20.46
CA PRO A 87 -11.08 4.09 -19.81
C PRO A 87 -10.52 3.98 -18.40
N TYR A 88 -9.52 4.82 -18.05
CA TYR A 88 -9.02 4.92 -16.68
C TYR A 88 -10.07 5.59 -15.79
N GLY A 89 -10.27 6.89 -15.99
CA GLY A 89 -11.40 7.65 -15.49
C GLY A 89 -11.75 7.42 -14.02
N ALA A 90 -10.74 7.28 -13.15
CA ALA A 90 -10.95 6.86 -11.76
C ALA A 90 -11.79 7.88 -10.95
N GLY A 91 -11.85 9.15 -11.39
CA GLY A 91 -12.67 10.19 -10.78
C GLY A 91 -12.06 10.77 -9.49
N TYR A 92 -10.82 10.38 -9.17
CA TYR A 92 -10.08 10.87 -8.02
C TYR A 92 -8.60 11.08 -8.35
N GLY A 93 -7.95 11.84 -7.49
CA GLY A 93 -6.50 12.02 -7.43
C GLY A 93 -6.13 12.38 -6.00
N ARG A 94 -4.91 12.88 -5.76
CA ARG A 94 -4.50 13.30 -4.41
C ARG A 94 -5.44 14.35 -3.80
N HIS A 95 -5.93 15.31 -4.58
CA HIS A 95 -6.77 16.42 -4.10
C HIS A 95 -8.11 16.02 -3.47
N ASN A 96 -8.63 14.82 -3.74
CA ASN A 96 -9.94 14.36 -3.22
C ASN A 96 -9.91 12.90 -2.73
N ARG A 97 -8.71 12.35 -2.50
CA ARG A 97 -8.52 10.92 -2.20
C ARG A 97 -9.12 10.51 -0.88
N TRP A 98 -9.00 11.36 0.14
CA TRP A 98 -9.64 11.13 1.43
C TRP A 98 -11.15 11.07 1.28
N ARG A 99 -11.75 12.06 0.59
CA ARG A 99 -13.20 12.10 0.41
C ARG A 99 -13.73 10.93 -0.43
N TYR A 100 -13.02 10.56 -1.49
CA TYR A 100 -13.49 9.54 -2.44
C TYR A 100 -13.15 8.12 -1.99
N LEU A 101 -11.91 7.86 -1.56
CA LEU A 101 -11.45 6.51 -1.19
C LEU A 101 -11.37 6.29 0.33
N GLY A 102 -11.29 7.35 1.14
CA GLY A 102 -10.97 7.27 2.56
C GLY A 102 -9.49 7.13 2.86
N LEU A 103 -8.61 7.21 1.85
CA LEU A 103 -7.16 7.01 2.03
C LEU A 103 -6.50 8.27 2.58
N VAL A 104 -5.56 8.09 3.51
CA VAL A 104 -4.76 9.18 4.07
C VAL A 104 -3.59 9.50 3.12
N ASN A 105 -3.58 10.72 2.59
CA ASN A 105 -2.43 11.22 1.83
C ASN A 105 -1.21 11.30 2.75
N GLU A 106 -0.06 10.86 2.24
CA GLU A 106 1.20 11.02 2.96
C GLU A 106 1.58 12.52 3.02
N PRO A 107 1.85 13.09 4.20
CA PRO A 107 2.38 14.45 4.31
C PRO A 107 3.61 14.65 3.41
N CYS A 108 3.83 15.87 2.95
CA CYS A 108 4.91 16.24 2.02
C CYS A 108 4.80 15.71 0.58
N PHE A 109 3.69 15.10 0.17
CA PHE A 109 3.45 14.81 -1.24
C PHE A 109 2.61 15.90 -1.92
N LYS A 110 2.84 16.09 -3.22
CA LYS A 110 2.07 16.93 -4.14
C LYS A 110 1.49 16.05 -5.24
N GLU A 111 0.33 16.46 -5.74
CA GLU A 111 -0.34 15.74 -6.81
C GLU A 111 0.50 15.73 -8.09
N ALA A 112 0.46 14.60 -8.81
CA ALA A 112 1.08 14.49 -10.13
C ALA A 112 0.48 15.53 -11.10
N THR A 113 1.33 16.33 -11.74
CA THR A 113 0.91 17.28 -12.79
C THR A 113 1.06 16.72 -14.20
N GLY A 114 1.61 15.51 -14.34
CA GLY A 114 1.93 14.87 -15.60
C GLY A 114 2.53 13.47 -15.41
N PRO A 115 2.75 12.73 -16.51
CA PRO A 115 3.49 11.47 -16.48
C PRO A 115 4.96 11.74 -16.15
N ASP A 116 5.51 11.05 -15.15
CA ASP A 116 6.91 11.23 -14.74
C ASP A 116 7.83 10.26 -15.51
N PRO A 117 8.75 10.75 -16.38
CA PRO A 117 9.66 9.89 -17.13
C PRO A 117 10.62 9.10 -16.23
N ASN A 118 10.94 9.60 -15.03
CA ASN A 118 11.76 8.88 -14.05
C ASN A 118 10.97 7.78 -13.33
N ARG A 119 9.64 7.79 -13.46
CA ARG A 119 8.71 6.79 -12.91
C ARG A 119 7.94 6.11 -14.04
N PHE A 120 8.62 5.83 -15.15
CA PHE A 120 8.08 5.06 -16.27
C PHE A 120 6.82 5.68 -16.92
N GLY A 121 6.66 7.00 -16.85
CA GLY A 121 5.51 7.72 -17.39
C GLY A 121 4.22 7.54 -16.57
N LEU A 122 4.34 7.08 -15.32
CA LEU A 122 3.21 6.98 -14.40
C LEU A 122 2.87 8.35 -13.79
N TRP A 123 1.60 8.52 -13.43
CA TRP A 123 1.08 9.71 -12.74
C TRP A 123 1.04 9.46 -11.24
N LEU A 124 2.22 9.40 -10.62
CA LEU A 124 2.39 9.19 -9.19
C LEU A 124 2.62 10.53 -8.48
N ASP A 125 2.05 10.68 -7.28
CA ASP A 125 2.30 11.85 -6.47
C ASP A 125 3.80 12.02 -6.21
N ALA A 126 4.27 13.27 -6.22
CA ALA A 126 5.68 13.59 -6.07
C ALA A 126 5.93 14.21 -4.70
N ARG A 127 7.00 13.75 -4.03
CA ARG A 127 7.41 14.31 -2.76
C ARG A 127 7.97 15.72 -2.95
N ASP A 128 7.60 16.64 -2.07
CA ASP A 128 8.13 18.00 -2.06
C ASP A 128 9.63 17.94 -1.70
N PRO A 129 10.52 18.44 -2.58
CA PRO A 129 11.96 18.46 -2.31
C PRO A 129 12.34 19.33 -1.11
N SER A 130 11.47 20.22 -0.63
CA SER A 130 11.73 20.99 0.59
C SER A 130 11.52 20.18 1.88
N CYS A 131 10.91 19.00 1.80
CA CYS A 131 10.69 18.14 2.95
C CYS A 131 11.88 17.23 3.24
N PRO A 132 12.18 16.93 4.52
CA PRO A 132 13.26 16.00 4.89
C PRO A 132 13.05 14.65 4.23
N SER A 133 14.06 14.05 3.58
CA SER A 133 13.93 12.75 2.89
C SER A 133 13.26 11.67 3.75
N ASP A 134 12.54 10.75 3.10
CA ASP A 134 12.08 9.52 3.77
C ASP A 134 13.32 8.64 4.07
N PRO A 135 13.67 8.40 5.34
CA PRO A 135 14.86 7.62 5.69
C PRO A 135 14.73 6.14 5.32
N PHE A 136 13.50 5.62 5.23
CA PHE A 136 13.23 4.22 4.91
C PHE A 136 13.47 3.92 3.43
N ALA A 137 13.40 4.93 2.56
CA ALA A 137 13.71 4.80 1.13
C ALA A 137 15.22 4.73 0.81
N ASP A 138 16.10 4.90 1.81
CA ASP A 138 17.55 4.82 1.63
C ASP A 138 18.01 3.38 1.29
N ALA A 139 18.25 3.13 0.01
CA ALA A 139 18.71 1.84 -0.50
C ALA A 139 20.16 1.48 -0.09
N THR A 140 20.94 2.42 0.42
CA THR A 140 22.28 2.13 0.96
C THR A 140 22.16 1.60 2.39
N LYS A 141 21.31 2.24 3.19
CA LYS A 141 21.06 1.83 4.57
C LYS A 141 20.19 0.57 4.67
N TYR A 142 19.21 0.45 3.79
CA TYR A 142 18.21 -0.62 3.77
C TYR A 142 18.23 -1.37 2.43
N PRO A 143 19.33 -2.03 2.05
CA PRO A 143 19.51 -2.58 0.71
C PRO A 143 18.48 -3.65 0.39
N GLY A 144 17.65 -3.40 -0.63
CA GLY A 144 16.63 -4.32 -1.09
C GLY A 144 17.18 -5.66 -1.60
N VAL A 145 16.26 -6.56 -1.93
CA VAL A 145 16.62 -7.91 -2.40
C VAL A 145 16.97 -7.88 -3.90
N LYS A 146 18.22 -8.17 -4.23
CA LYS A 146 18.67 -8.33 -5.62
C LYS A 146 18.17 -9.64 -6.21
N ILE A 147 17.08 -9.60 -6.97
CA ILE A 147 16.47 -10.77 -7.62
C ILE A 147 15.81 -10.37 -8.96
N GLY A 148 15.89 -11.25 -9.96
CA GLY A 148 15.29 -11.02 -11.27
C GLY A 148 15.86 -9.78 -11.97
N ALA A 149 14.98 -8.81 -12.22
CA ALA A 149 15.22 -7.51 -12.84
C ALA A 149 15.83 -6.46 -11.88
N ARG A 150 15.70 -6.63 -10.57
CA ARG A 150 16.26 -5.71 -9.56
C ARG A 150 17.79 -5.71 -9.64
N GLY A 151 18.37 -4.55 -9.94
CA GLY A 151 19.80 -4.37 -10.21
C GLY A 151 20.22 -4.69 -11.66
N LYS A 152 19.26 -4.82 -12.57
CA LYS A 152 19.49 -4.96 -14.02
C LYS A 152 18.74 -3.87 -14.78
N THR A 153 17.43 -4.04 -14.97
CA THR A 153 16.56 -3.11 -15.71
C THR A 153 15.84 -2.11 -14.80
N VAL A 154 15.77 -2.40 -13.52
CA VAL A 154 15.22 -1.52 -12.48
C VAL A 154 16.18 -1.50 -11.27
N PRO A 155 16.19 -0.43 -10.44
CA PRO A 155 17.04 -0.40 -9.25
C PRO A 155 16.67 -1.53 -8.27
N VAL A 156 17.60 -1.87 -7.38
CA VAL A 156 17.32 -2.79 -6.27
C VAL A 156 16.37 -2.14 -5.26
N GLY A 157 16.57 -0.83 -5.00
CA GLY A 157 15.75 -0.05 -4.07
C GLY A 157 15.99 -0.42 -2.61
N SER A 158 15.17 0.16 -1.73
CA SER A 158 15.11 -0.20 -0.32
C SER A 158 14.17 -1.38 -0.09
N TYR A 159 14.43 -2.25 0.90
CA TYR A 159 13.47 -3.27 1.31
C TYR A 159 12.21 -2.72 2.00
N TYR A 160 12.22 -1.45 2.45
CA TYR A 160 11.00 -0.75 2.86
C TYR A 160 10.26 -0.12 1.66
N GLY A 161 10.84 -0.15 0.46
CA GLY A 161 10.32 0.53 -0.73
C GLY A 161 10.39 2.05 -0.64
N GLU A 162 9.91 2.72 -1.68
CA GLU A 162 9.71 4.18 -1.73
C GLU A 162 8.28 4.55 -1.28
N PRO A 163 8.05 5.71 -0.68
CA PRO A 163 6.69 6.16 -0.36
C PRO A 163 5.85 6.34 -1.63
N ALA A 164 4.61 5.85 -1.59
CA ALA A 164 3.68 5.92 -2.72
C ALA A 164 2.83 7.21 -2.75
N GLY A 165 2.94 8.07 -1.74
CA GLY A 165 2.09 9.25 -1.54
C GLY A 165 0.79 8.99 -0.76
N ILE A 166 0.59 7.75 -0.32
CA ILE A 166 -0.50 7.32 0.56
C ILE A 166 0.13 6.59 1.75
N VAL A 167 -0.27 6.97 2.96
CA VAL A 167 0.31 6.40 4.18
C VAL A 167 0.08 4.88 4.20
N GLY A 168 1.18 4.14 4.37
CA GLY A 168 1.19 2.68 4.43
C GLY A 168 1.27 1.96 3.07
N LEU A 169 1.32 2.68 1.94
CA LEU A 169 1.61 2.08 0.64
C LEU A 169 3.04 2.41 0.21
N ARG A 170 3.77 1.40 -0.26
CA ARG A 170 5.18 1.50 -0.67
C ARG A 170 5.37 0.98 -2.07
N LEU A 171 6.22 1.65 -2.86
CA LEU A 171 6.59 1.25 -4.21
C LEU A 171 7.87 0.43 -4.17
N LEU A 172 7.81 -0.78 -4.71
CA LEU A 172 8.95 -1.67 -4.86
C LEU A 172 9.18 -1.96 -6.34
N PRO A 173 10.40 -1.82 -6.87
CA PRO A 173 10.70 -2.19 -8.25
C PRO A 173 10.30 -3.65 -8.52
N ASN A 174 9.60 -3.92 -9.63
CA ASN A 174 9.10 -5.25 -9.92
C ASN A 174 10.26 -6.16 -10.41
N PRO A 175 10.57 -7.27 -9.71
CA PRO A 175 11.66 -8.15 -10.11
C PRO A 175 11.37 -8.92 -11.41
N ASN A 176 10.13 -8.88 -11.92
CA ASN A 176 9.78 -9.45 -13.21
C ASN A 176 9.89 -8.44 -14.37
N PHE A 177 10.16 -7.16 -14.11
CA PHE A 177 10.23 -6.11 -15.14
C PHE A 177 11.56 -6.15 -15.90
N ASP A 178 11.80 -7.28 -16.57
CA ASP A 178 12.97 -7.55 -17.38
C ASP A 178 13.01 -6.72 -18.68
N GLU A 179 13.97 -7.01 -19.56
CA GLU A 179 14.15 -6.26 -20.80
C GLU A 179 12.93 -6.38 -21.75
N GLN A 180 12.28 -7.55 -21.80
CA GLN A 180 11.11 -7.75 -22.62
C GLN A 180 9.91 -6.97 -22.06
N ALA A 181 9.71 -7.02 -20.74
CA ALA A 181 8.70 -6.22 -20.06
C ALA A 181 8.94 -4.71 -20.26
N ARG A 182 10.19 -4.27 -20.14
CA ARG A 182 10.60 -2.87 -20.35
C ARG A 182 10.31 -2.39 -21.78
N GLN A 183 10.62 -3.21 -22.79
CA GLN A 183 10.33 -2.89 -24.19
C GLN A 183 8.83 -2.87 -24.50
N ARG A 184 8.07 -3.74 -23.82
CA ARG A 184 6.61 -3.82 -23.95
C ARG A 184 5.89 -2.68 -23.23
N TRP A 185 6.52 -2.08 -22.22
CA TRP A 185 5.89 -1.08 -21.35
C TRP A 185 5.45 0.16 -22.12
N ASN A 186 4.20 0.56 -21.89
CA ASN A 186 3.62 1.78 -22.44
C ASN A 186 2.65 2.35 -21.41
N SER A 187 3.01 3.47 -20.78
CA SER A 187 2.20 4.08 -19.71
C SER A 187 0.87 4.61 -20.22
N GLU A 188 0.84 5.19 -21.42
CA GLU A 188 -0.39 5.70 -22.03
C GLU A 188 -1.41 4.58 -22.20
N ARG A 189 -1.00 3.43 -22.75
CA ARG A 189 -1.85 2.24 -22.87
C ARG A 189 -2.17 1.63 -21.52
N PHE A 190 -1.26 1.70 -20.54
CA PHE A 190 -1.55 1.27 -19.18
C PHE A 190 -2.74 2.02 -18.59
N TYR A 191 -2.89 3.32 -18.84
CA TYR A 191 -4.08 4.07 -18.39
C TYR A 191 -5.27 3.88 -19.35
N ASN A 192 -5.05 3.98 -20.66
CA ASN A 192 -6.12 4.28 -21.61
C ASN A 192 -6.46 3.14 -22.60
N ASP A 193 -5.88 1.94 -22.47
CA ASP A 193 -6.16 0.81 -23.36
C ASP A 193 -6.54 -0.46 -22.57
N PRO A 194 -7.85 -0.81 -22.47
CA PRO A 194 -8.31 -2.01 -21.79
C PRO A 194 -7.68 -3.30 -22.30
N SER A 195 -7.38 -3.40 -23.60
CA SER A 195 -6.73 -4.58 -24.17
C SER A 195 -5.29 -4.76 -23.69
N TYR A 196 -4.68 -3.68 -23.20
CA TYR A 196 -3.33 -3.66 -22.68
C TYR A 196 -3.30 -3.88 -21.17
N TYR A 197 -4.06 -3.08 -20.39
CA TYR A 197 -3.97 -3.14 -18.94
C TYR A 197 -4.72 -4.31 -18.29
N PHE A 198 -5.65 -4.96 -19.01
CA PHE A 198 -6.25 -6.23 -18.58
C PHE A 198 -5.50 -7.48 -19.09
N ASP A 199 -4.40 -7.32 -19.82
CA ASP A 199 -3.56 -8.47 -20.18
C ASP A 199 -2.87 -9.03 -18.94
N SER A 200 -3.15 -10.28 -18.59
CA SER A 200 -2.54 -11.00 -17.47
C SER A 200 -1.02 -11.19 -17.59
N LYS A 201 -0.45 -10.95 -18.78
CA LYS A 201 0.99 -10.96 -19.07
C LYS A 201 1.63 -9.57 -19.01
N LEU A 202 0.88 -8.51 -18.72
CA LEU A 202 1.46 -7.19 -18.52
C LEU A 202 2.26 -7.18 -17.21
N VAL A 203 3.55 -6.89 -17.31
CA VAL A 203 4.41 -6.67 -16.15
C VAL A 203 4.56 -5.17 -15.92
N ARG A 204 4.15 -4.71 -14.73
CA ARG A 204 4.26 -3.31 -14.29
C ARG A 204 5.67 -3.02 -13.76
N PRO A 205 6.18 -1.78 -13.87
CA PRO A 205 7.53 -1.43 -13.39
C PRO A 205 7.65 -1.47 -11.86
N TYR A 206 6.54 -1.28 -11.15
CA TYR A 206 6.45 -1.35 -9.70
C TYR A 206 5.42 -2.38 -9.26
N ARG A 207 5.68 -2.98 -8.10
CA ARG A 207 4.66 -3.58 -7.26
C ARG A 207 4.38 -2.64 -6.09
N VAL A 208 3.16 -2.67 -5.56
CA VAL A 208 2.77 -1.88 -4.40
C VAL A 208 2.70 -2.79 -3.18
N GLY A 209 3.53 -2.52 -2.18
CA GLY A 209 3.47 -3.15 -0.88
C GLY A 209 2.58 -2.36 0.08
N MET A 210 2.00 -3.05 1.06
CA MET A 210 1.06 -2.47 2.02
C MET A 210 1.55 -2.78 3.44
N SER A 211 1.71 -1.77 4.28
CA SER A 211 2.02 -1.96 5.71
C SER A 211 0.74 -1.91 6.55
N CYS A 212 0.86 -2.18 7.86
CA CYS A 212 -0.25 -2.07 8.79
C CYS A 212 -0.84 -0.65 8.83
N ALA A 213 -0.01 0.37 8.62
CA ALA A 213 -0.45 1.77 8.58
C ALA A 213 -1.57 2.03 7.59
N PHE A 214 -1.64 1.29 6.48
CA PHE A 214 -2.68 1.50 5.48
C PHE A 214 -4.07 1.43 6.12
N CYS A 215 -4.35 0.42 6.94
CA CYS A 215 -5.64 0.28 7.60
C CYS A 215 -5.69 0.92 9.00
N HIS A 216 -4.54 1.21 9.61
CA HIS A 216 -4.47 1.61 11.01
C HIS A 216 -4.12 3.08 11.27
N VAL A 217 -3.59 3.80 10.28
CA VAL A 217 -3.39 5.25 10.39
C VAL A 217 -4.70 5.98 10.07
N GLY A 218 -5.04 6.96 10.89
CA GLY A 218 -6.18 7.84 10.67
C GLY A 218 -6.00 9.20 11.35
N PRO A 219 -6.97 10.13 11.18
CA PRO A 219 -6.99 11.40 11.88
C PRO A 219 -6.85 11.22 13.39
N ASN A 220 -5.97 12.02 13.99
CA ASN A 220 -5.82 12.07 15.44
C ASN A 220 -7.10 12.64 16.07
N PRO A 221 -7.81 11.92 16.95
CA PRO A 221 -9.10 12.35 17.49
C PRO A 221 -9.01 13.59 18.39
N ILE A 222 -7.83 13.90 18.94
CA ILE A 222 -7.60 15.09 19.77
C ILE A 222 -6.92 16.23 19.01
N LYS A 223 -6.49 15.99 17.76
CA LYS A 223 -5.87 16.99 16.88
C LYS A 223 -6.13 16.64 15.40
N PRO A 224 -7.39 16.57 14.96
CA PRO A 224 -7.70 16.18 13.58
C PRO A 224 -7.14 17.24 12.61
N PRO A 225 -6.91 16.88 11.33
CA PRO A 225 -6.52 17.84 10.33
C PRO A 225 -7.67 18.79 10.01
N ASP A 226 -7.39 20.08 9.82
CA ASP A 226 -8.37 21.05 9.32
C ASP A 226 -8.76 20.73 7.86
N ASP A 227 -7.80 20.24 7.08
CA ASP A 227 -7.98 19.74 5.73
C ASP A 227 -7.47 18.28 5.66
N PRO A 228 -8.37 17.28 5.58
CA PRO A 228 -7.98 15.88 5.56
C PRO A 228 -7.28 15.44 4.27
N GLU A 229 -7.35 16.23 3.19
CA GLU A 229 -6.58 15.97 1.95
C GLU A 229 -5.13 16.46 2.07
N ASN A 230 -4.85 17.35 3.04
CA ASN A 230 -3.52 17.91 3.30
C ASN A 230 -3.13 17.80 4.80
N PRO A 231 -3.09 16.57 5.37
CA PRO A 231 -2.74 16.39 6.77
C PRO A 231 -1.25 16.66 7.01
N LYS A 232 -0.91 17.01 8.24
CA LYS A 232 0.46 16.93 8.77
C LYS A 232 0.61 15.66 9.60
N TRP A 233 1.84 15.21 9.84
CA TRP A 233 2.09 14.05 10.70
C TRP A 233 1.47 14.22 12.10
N GLU A 234 1.50 15.44 12.66
CA GLU A 234 0.86 15.74 13.94
C GLU A 234 -0.67 15.62 13.97
N ASN A 235 -1.31 15.60 12.79
CA ASN A 235 -2.75 15.42 12.66
C ASN A 235 -3.15 13.95 12.54
N LEU A 236 -2.20 13.03 12.54
CA LEU A 236 -2.42 11.61 12.33
C LEU A 236 -2.08 10.82 13.60
N SER A 237 -2.69 9.64 13.72
CA SER A 237 -2.36 8.65 14.73
C SER A 237 -2.16 7.29 14.07
N SER A 238 -1.19 6.52 14.58
CA SER A 238 -0.78 5.23 14.02
C SER A 238 -1.75 4.06 14.28
N ASN A 239 -2.76 4.26 15.14
CA ASN A 239 -3.58 3.17 15.66
C ASN A 239 -5.11 3.43 15.68
N VAL A 240 -5.58 4.61 15.27
CA VAL A 240 -7.01 4.97 15.32
C VAL A 240 -7.84 4.20 14.29
N GLY A 241 -7.21 3.76 13.20
CA GLY A 241 -7.87 3.06 12.11
C GLY A 241 -8.35 3.99 11.01
N ALA A 242 -8.39 3.46 9.79
CA ALA A 242 -8.89 4.14 8.63
C ALA A 242 -10.43 4.02 8.55
N GLN A 243 -11.10 4.79 9.39
CA GLN A 243 -12.55 4.74 9.66
C GLN A 243 -13.44 5.04 8.43
N TYR A 244 -12.86 5.55 7.34
CA TYR A 244 -13.60 6.06 6.18
C TYR A 244 -13.27 5.32 4.88
N PHE A 245 -12.59 4.17 4.95
CA PHE A 245 -12.22 3.38 3.78
C PHE A 245 -13.43 2.89 2.98
N TRP A 246 -13.41 3.17 1.68
CA TRP A 246 -14.35 2.63 0.70
C TRP A 246 -13.67 1.51 -0.09
N TRP A 247 -13.70 0.29 0.44
CA TRP A 247 -13.02 -0.86 -0.17
C TRP A 247 -13.48 -1.15 -1.59
N ASP A 248 -14.76 -0.93 -1.89
CA ASP A 248 -15.34 -1.02 -3.23
C ASP A 248 -14.69 -0.07 -4.24
N ARG A 249 -14.04 1.00 -3.78
CA ARG A 249 -13.31 1.97 -4.63
C ARG A 249 -11.80 1.79 -4.55
N VAL A 250 -11.28 1.34 -3.41
CA VAL A 250 -9.84 1.07 -3.24
C VAL A 250 -9.42 -0.20 -3.99
N PHE A 251 -10.23 -1.26 -3.91
CA PHE A 251 -9.92 -2.58 -4.47
C PHE A 251 -10.51 -2.80 -5.87
N ASN A 252 -11.34 -1.88 -6.34
CA ASN A 252 -11.73 -1.76 -7.74
C ASN A 252 -11.44 -0.33 -8.14
N TRP A 253 -10.29 -0.10 -8.77
CA TRP A 253 -9.77 1.24 -9.09
C TRP A 253 -10.71 2.05 -10.02
N ARG A 254 -11.66 1.39 -10.69
CA ARG A 254 -12.71 2.02 -11.49
C ARG A 254 -13.89 2.53 -10.65
N GLY A 255 -13.94 2.17 -9.36
CA GLY A 255 -14.90 2.63 -8.36
C GLY A 255 -16.34 2.64 -8.84
N GLU A 256 -17.01 3.78 -8.60
CA GLU A 256 -18.44 4.00 -8.92
C GLU A 256 -18.74 3.82 -10.41
N LYS A 257 -17.78 4.07 -11.31
CA LYS A 257 -17.94 3.84 -12.76
C LYS A 257 -18.00 2.36 -13.15
N ASN A 258 -17.80 1.45 -12.19
CA ASN A 258 -17.89 0.01 -12.36
C ASN A 258 -18.83 -0.63 -11.33
N GLU A 259 -19.86 0.12 -10.91
CA GLU A 259 -20.90 -0.30 -9.96
C GLU A 259 -21.59 -1.61 -10.36
N SER A 260 -21.79 -1.86 -11.66
CA SER A 260 -22.44 -3.07 -12.14
C SER A 260 -21.59 -4.34 -12.01
N SER A 261 -20.29 -4.23 -11.66
CA SER A 261 -19.45 -5.42 -11.48
C SER A 261 -19.74 -6.15 -10.17
N ILE A 262 -19.64 -7.48 -10.22
CA ILE A 262 -19.77 -8.32 -9.02
C ILE A 262 -18.70 -7.96 -7.97
N PHE A 263 -17.50 -7.56 -8.40
CA PHE A 263 -16.43 -7.10 -7.50
C PHE A 263 -16.83 -5.85 -6.72
N TYR A 264 -17.39 -4.84 -7.40
CA TYR A 264 -17.91 -3.65 -6.72
C TYR A 264 -19.02 -4.03 -5.75
N GLN A 265 -20.05 -4.75 -6.22
CA GLN A 265 -21.21 -5.10 -5.40
C GLN A 265 -20.83 -5.93 -4.17
N ALA A 266 -19.91 -6.88 -4.30
CA ALA A 266 -19.44 -7.71 -3.19
C ALA A 266 -18.68 -6.92 -2.11
N LEU A 267 -18.00 -5.83 -2.49
CA LEU A 267 -17.27 -4.97 -1.55
C LEU A 267 -18.17 -3.87 -0.96
N HIS A 268 -19.13 -3.37 -1.75
CA HIS A 268 -19.99 -2.25 -1.40
C HIS A 268 -21.03 -2.58 -0.32
N VAL A 269 -21.29 -3.87 -0.05
CA VAL A 269 -22.17 -4.28 1.06
C VAL A 269 -21.66 -3.86 2.44
N SER A 270 -20.36 -3.62 2.57
CA SER A 270 -19.73 -3.22 3.82
C SER A 270 -19.85 -1.71 4.03
N ARG A 271 -20.06 -1.29 5.28
CA ARG A 271 -20.02 0.14 5.63
C ARG A 271 -18.57 0.66 5.54
N PRO A 272 -18.37 1.97 5.32
CA PRO A 272 -17.04 2.57 5.29
C PRO A 272 -16.23 2.27 6.55
N GLY A 273 -14.97 1.91 6.37
CA GLY A 273 -14.06 1.59 7.47
C GLY A 273 -14.43 0.35 8.29
N THR A 274 -15.44 -0.42 7.86
CA THR A 274 -15.88 -1.64 8.57
C THR A 274 -15.39 -2.91 7.89
N LEU A 275 -14.49 -2.81 6.94
CA LEU A 275 -13.87 -3.98 6.32
C LEU A 275 -12.36 -3.82 6.45
N ASP A 276 -11.66 -4.93 6.58
CA ASP A 276 -10.21 -4.96 6.73
C ASP A 276 -9.59 -5.98 5.75
N THR A 277 -8.27 -6.07 5.71
CA THR A 277 -7.54 -6.93 4.77
C THR A 277 -7.74 -8.43 5.00
N SER A 278 -8.29 -8.86 6.14
CA SER A 278 -8.71 -10.25 6.37
C SER A 278 -9.73 -10.72 5.35
N LEU A 279 -10.44 -9.83 4.64
CA LEU A 279 -11.24 -10.19 3.46
C LEU A 279 -10.46 -11.03 2.43
N VAL A 280 -9.15 -10.79 2.29
CA VAL A 280 -8.29 -11.53 1.34
C VAL A 280 -8.03 -12.96 1.85
N SER A 281 -8.10 -13.17 3.16
CA SER A 281 -8.07 -14.49 3.77
C SER A 281 -9.47 -15.12 3.79
N THR A 282 -9.56 -16.42 3.51
CA THR A 282 -10.81 -17.18 3.70
C THR A 282 -11.03 -17.47 5.19
N ASP A 283 -11.23 -16.44 6.01
CA ASP A 283 -11.68 -16.61 7.38
C ASP A 283 -13.20 -16.87 7.47
N ASN A 284 -13.92 -16.67 6.36
CA ASN A 284 -15.39 -16.75 6.23
C ASN A 284 -16.14 -15.76 7.13
N ILE A 285 -15.45 -14.71 7.58
CA ILE A 285 -15.97 -13.68 8.46
C ILE A 285 -16.06 -12.40 7.63
N ASN A 286 -17.22 -12.18 6.99
CA ASN A 286 -17.55 -10.86 6.45
C ASN A 286 -18.05 -9.95 7.59
N ASN A 287 -17.26 -9.81 8.66
CA ASN A 287 -17.64 -9.06 9.85
C ASN A 287 -16.51 -8.12 10.32
N PRO A 288 -16.76 -6.79 10.30
CA PRO A 288 -15.84 -5.73 10.73
C PRO A 288 -15.19 -5.88 12.11
N ARG A 289 -15.87 -6.59 13.01
CA ARG A 289 -15.60 -6.49 14.46
C ARG A 289 -14.63 -7.53 15.00
N SER A 290 -14.21 -8.48 14.18
CA SER A 290 -13.54 -9.69 14.67
C SER A 290 -12.33 -10.04 13.82
N MET A 291 -11.41 -9.08 13.68
CA MET A 291 -10.13 -9.24 12.98
C MET A 291 -9.20 -10.32 13.52
N ASN A 292 -9.52 -10.91 14.67
CA ASN A 292 -8.80 -12.05 15.21
C ASN A 292 -9.79 -12.93 15.99
N ALA A 293 -10.54 -13.76 15.29
CA ALA A 293 -11.18 -14.90 15.92
C ALA A 293 -10.10 -15.92 16.33
N VAL A 294 -9.35 -15.63 17.39
CA VAL A 294 -8.59 -16.63 18.19
C VAL A 294 -9.58 -17.48 19.02
N TYR A 295 -10.87 -17.41 18.71
CA TYR A 295 -11.84 -18.35 19.23
C TYR A 295 -11.54 -19.74 18.66
N ASN A 296 -11.61 -20.73 19.54
CA ASN A 296 -11.41 -22.13 19.18
C ASN A 296 -10.03 -22.46 18.57
N LEU A 297 -8.98 -21.67 18.84
CA LEU A 297 -7.61 -22.01 18.42
C LEU A 297 -7.24 -23.44 18.86
N MET A 298 -7.50 -23.79 20.12
CA MET A 298 -7.24 -25.13 20.64
C MET A 298 -8.06 -26.22 19.92
N PRO A 299 -9.39 -26.12 19.79
CA PRO A 299 -10.18 -27.03 18.95
C PRO A 299 -9.67 -27.19 17.51
N ARG A 300 -9.28 -26.10 16.84
CA ARG A 300 -8.75 -26.13 15.46
C ARG A 300 -7.41 -26.85 15.38
N MET A 301 -6.51 -26.61 16.35
CA MET A 301 -5.25 -27.33 16.46
C MET A 301 -5.45 -28.83 16.75
N LEU A 302 -6.51 -29.19 17.49
CA LEU A 302 -6.88 -30.59 17.74
C LEU A 302 -7.39 -31.30 16.48
N GLU A 303 -8.16 -30.62 15.62
CA GLU A 303 -8.56 -31.18 14.33
C GLU A 303 -7.38 -31.29 13.35
N ALA A 304 -6.51 -30.27 13.28
CA ALA A 304 -5.31 -30.31 12.44
C ALA A 304 -4.37 -31.49 12.82
N LYS A 305 -4.30 -31.82 14.12
CA LYS A 305 -3.53 -32.97 14.63
C LYS A 305 -4.05 -34.32 14.11
N LYS A 306 -5.34 -34.42 13.76
CA LYS A 306 -5.91 -35.64 13.18
C LYS A 306 -5.51 -35.87 11.73
N TRP A 307 -5.10 -34.84 11.00
CA TRP A 307 -4.76 -34.95 9.58
C TRP A 307 -3.30 -35.31 9.30
N GLY A 308 -2.40 -35.20 10.29
CA GLY A 308 -1.16 -35.98 10.40
C GLY A 308 -0.36 -36.23 9.11
N ARG A 309 -0.34 -35.26 8.19
CA ARG A 309 0.48 -35.20 6.99
C ARG A 309 0.92 -33.75 6.80
#